data_AF-A0A8T5KTW4-F1
#
_entry.id   AF-A0A8T5KTW4-F1
#
_cell.length_a   1.000
_cell.length_b   1.000
_cell.length_c   1.000
_cell.angle_alpha   90.00
_cell.angle_beta   90.00
_cell.angle_gamma   90.00
#
_symmetry.space_group_name_H-M   'P 1'
#
loop_
_entity.id
_entity.type
_entity.pdbx_description
1 polymer ?
#
loop_
_entity_poly.entity_id
_entity_poly.type
_entity_poly.pdbx_seq_one_letter_code
_entity_poly.pdbx_strand_id
1 'polypeptide(L)'
;MKKGEILGIVLIVVLVLGFVYFFNPSGGDVLLAPYVPPILSNCSDEDAIKAVWDEAFGAGSSGITIVTSTSSSQICEHYFAYDLADGSFLGGVSSVSGSENFTRIIAVRGMFSGAITVGLKALTSAQVGNNRHIDLLNLAVGEPLKNAEPRSVGDVIIFEQDAVDEFSSIFPMGNASGFANDSDADYFEFSYFSPDETVVGGWNFSTEISMVGGVHVYNKTSYFVSSETNEFFCTPNWTTHNTSCGTSETFVIWHEDLNDCPGASKANETGYCDYDGNGLIGTESEITDDHLDIELYIDDDRVDSSENYSGTELVELIDDDDVVRVEFDHDFSAEPLNLKLIEVKIQGSSSDFGYIIVSGIDDEKEVRVDRVAGSGEVCVEDKEIDDIGDIDEDCDTSGEYSLSCPGSKNSFDCSISGGFYIVDDLDHSGVRELLEDDYVPPICIPDWSCSSWSDCVSGEKTQTCTDLNYCGNLTGKPDETDTCVVPGCVPDWSCGDWGDCSGGEKTRTCSDLNNCGTASGKPVQTKDCEGSSVWFIAGIIAAAIFILGVVALLVKLLWKEDERPSRVQQQVVRPQVRRQPQGFYRKTHYLM
;
A
#
# COMPACT_ATOMS: atom_id res chain seq x y z
N MET A 1 78.29 59.65 -51.66
CA MET A 1 78.76 58.69 -50.67
C MET A 1 79.22 57.43 -51.37
N LYS A 2 80.45 56.99 -51.10
CA LYS A 2 81.05 55.80 -51.73
C LYS A 2 80.32 54.56 -51.20
N LYS A 3 80.23 53.47 -51.99
CA LYS A 3 79.53 52.22 -51.61
C LYS A 3 79.94 51.62 -50.24
N GLY A 4 81.07 52.03 -49.67
CA GLY A 4 81.47 51.68 -48.29
C GLY A 4 80.75 52.44 -47.16
N GLU A 5 80.20 53.63 -47.42
CA GLU A 5 79.49 54.43 -46.40
C GLU A 5 78.05 53.93 -46.18
N ILE A 6 77.42 53.37 -47.21
CA ILE A 6 76.07 52.77 -47.10
C ILE A 6 76.13 51.46 -46.31
N LEU A 7 77.19 50.66 -46.47
CA LEU A 7 77.37 49.43 -45.69
C LEU A 7 77.61 49.72 -44.21
N GLY A 8 78.32 50.80 -43.89
CA GLY A 8 78.53 51.25 -42.51
C GLY A 8 77.23 51.69 -41.83
N ILE A 9 76.37 52.44 -42.53
CA ILE A 9 75.08 52.87 -41.98
C ILE A 9 74.13 51.67 -41.80
N VAL A 10 74.11 50.73 -42.74
CA VAL A 10 73.29 49.51 -42.59
C VAL A 10 73.78 48.65 -41.43
N LEU A 11 75.10 48.50 -41.25
CA LEU A 11 75.65 47.75 -40.12
C LEU A 11 75.35 48.42 -38.77
N ILE A 12 75.39 49.75 -38.71
CA ILE A 12 75.04 50.52 -37.51
C ILE A 12 73.55 50.41 -37.22
N VAL A 13 72.66 50.47 -38.23
CA VAL A 13 71.22 50.32 -38.04
C VAL A 13 70.87 48.89 -37.60
N VAL A 14 71.52 47.86 -38.16
CA VAL A 14 71.33 46.47 -37.73
C VAL A 14 71.88 46.23 -36.32
N LEU A 15 73.01 46.84 -35.96
CA LEU A 15 73.54 46.74 -34.60
C LEU A 15 72.68 47.51 -33.59
N VAL A 16 72.14 48.68 -33.94
CA VAL A 16 71.24 49.46 -33.06
C VAL A 16 69.89 48.76 -32.92
N LEU A 17 69.31 48.22 -33.99
CA LEU A 17 68.06 47.45 -33.91
C LEU A 17 68.26 46.12 -33.17
N GLY A 18 69.40 45.45 -33.36
CA GLY A 18 69.77 44.25 -32.60
C GLY A 18 70.00 44.54 -31.11
N PHE A 19 70.58 45.69 -30.76
CA PHE A 19 70.80 46.10 -29.37
C PHE A 19 69.50 46.53 -28.68
N VAL A 20 68.55 47.12 -29.40
CA VAL A 20 67.20 47.40 -28.90
C VAL A 20 66.38 46.12 -28.72
N TYR A 21 66.58 45.10 -29.56
CA TYR A 21 65.91 43.80 -29.42
C TYR A 21 66.50 42.93 -28.28
N PHE A 22 67.80 43.04 -27.99
CA PHE A 22 68.46 42.25 -26.93
C PHE A 22 68.35 42.87 -25.52
N PHE A 23 68.04 44.17 -25.40
CA PHE A 23 67.86 44.87 -24.13
C PHE A 23 66.43 45.38 -23.90
N ASN A 24 65.46 44.94 -24.70
CA ASN A 24 64.12 44.85 -24.18
C ASN A 24 64.11 43.57 -23.34
N PRO A 25 64.24 43.63 -21.99
CA PRO A 25 63.73 42.52 -21.22
C PRO A 25 62.32 42.30 -21.75
N SER A 26 61.98 41.03 -21.99
CA SER A 26 60.61 40.55 -21.99
C SER A 26 59.74 41.56 -21.24
N GLY A 27 58.61 41.97 -21.83
CA GLY A 27 57.47 42.27 -21.01
C GLY A 27 57.32 41.07 -20.09
N GLY A 28 58.01 41.12 -18.94
CA GLY A 28 57.52 40.49 -17.75
C GLY A 28 56.22 41.19 -17.65
N ASP A 29 55.17 40.48 -18.04
CA ASP A 29 53.85 40.76 -17.55
C ASP A 29 54.09 41.18 -16.12
N VAL A 30 53.81 42.45 -15.85
CA VAL A 30 53.63 42.87 -14.49
C VAL A 30 52.49 41.96 -14.06
N LEU A 31 52.84 40.81 -13.49
CA LEU A 31 51.95 39.97 -12.74
C LEU A 31 51.54 40.91 -11.63
N LEU A 32 50.48 41.66 -11.90
CA LEU A 32 49.71 42.31 -10.87
C LEU A 32 49.49 41.17 -9.88
N ALA A 33 50.05 41.34 -8.67
CA ALA A 33 49.78 40.41 -7.60
C ALA A 33 48.26 40.19 -7.61
N PRO A 34 47.79 38.93 -7.55
CA PRO A 34 46.36 38.65 -7.61
C PRO A 34 45.68 39.61 -6.63
N TYR A 35 44.68 40.34 -7.12
CA TYR A 35 43.94 41.26 -6.28
C TYR A 35 43.31 40.43 -5.18
N VAL A 36 43.87 40.52 -3.98
CA VAL A 36 43.27 39.93 -2.79
C VAL A 36 42.24 40.95 -2.34
N PRO A 37 40.93 40.64 -2.44
CA PRO A 37 39.91 41.55 -1.95
C PRO A 37 40.23 41.86 -0.48
N PRO A 38 40.19 43.14 -0.08
CA PRO A 38 40.57 43.51 1.27
C PRO A 38 39.70 42.74 2.27
N ILE A 39 40.33 42.01 3.20
CA ILE A 39 39.60 41.39 4.31
C ILE A 39 38.86 42.50 5.03
N LEU A 40 37.52 42.44 4.99
CA LEU A 40 36.67 43.46 5.57
C LEU A 40 36.84 43.43 7.10
N SER A 41 37.68 44.34 7.60
CA SER A 41 37.95 44.44 9.02
C SER A 41 36.71 44.84 9.83
N ASN A 42 35.68 45.41 9.18
CA ASN A 42 34.40 45.80 9.77
C ASN A 42 33.30 45.92 8.69
N CYS A 43 32.12 45.37 8.95
CA CYS A 43 30.92 45.48 8.09
C CYS A 43 30.37 46.91 7.93
N SER A 44 30.94 47.89 8.63
CA SER A 44 30.59 49.32 8.48
C SER A 44 31.24 49.97 7.25
N ASP A 45 32.25 49.31 6.66
CA ASP A 45 32.99 49.84 5.52
C ASP A 45 32.30 49.47 4.21
N GLU A 46 31.22 50.19 3.91
CA GLU A 46 30.49 50.03 2.65
C GLU A 46 31.38 50.28 1.43
N ASP A 47 32.38 51.16 1.54
CA ASP A 47 33.27 51.50 0.43
C ASP A 47 34.15 50.30 0.07
N ALA A 48 34.58 49.51 1.06
CA ALA A 48 35.29 48.27 0.81
C ALA A 48 34.40 47.18 0.17
N ILE A 49 33.12 47.06 0.57
CA ILE A 49 32.17 46.14 -0.10
C ILE A 49 31.91 46.59 -1.54
N LYS A 50 31.77 47.90 -1.78
CA LYS A 50 31.62 48.49 -3.11
C LYS A 50 32.85 48.27 -3.97
N ALA A 51 34.05 48.34 -3.41
CA ALA A 51 35.28 48.02 -4.13
C ALA A 51 35.34 46.56 -4.55
N VAL A 52 34.93 45.62 -3.68
CA VAL A 52 34.82 44.20 -4.04
C VAL A 52 33.77 43.99 -5.13
N TRP A 53 32.65 44.69 -5.06
CA TRP A 53 31.61 44.67 -6.10
C TRP A 53 32.14 45.18 -7.46
N ASP A 54 32.74 46.37 -7.46
CA ASP A 54 33.27 47.02 -8.66
C ASP A 54 34.29 46.12 -9.37
N GLU A 55 35.15 45.47 -8.59
CA GLU A 55 36.12 44.50 -9.10
C GLU A 55 35.44 43.23 -9.61
N ALA A 56 34.51 42.65 -8.84
CA ALA A 56 33.87 41.39 -9.20
C ALA A 56 33.08 41.50 -10.51
N PHE A 57 32.33 42.58 -10.71
CA PHE A 57 31.43 42.71 -11.87
C PHE A 57 31.92 43.68 -12.96
N GLY A 58 33.00 44.44 -12.71
CA GLY A 58 33.46 45.51 -13.60
C GLY A 58 32.41 46.61 -13.84
N ALA A 59 31.37 46.66 -13.01
CA ALA A 59 30.25 47.57 -13.09
C ALA A 59 30.27 48.51 -11.88
N GLY A 60 29.95 49.79 -12.08
CA GLY A 60 29.94 50.75 -10.99
C GLY A 60 28.90 50.38 -9.93
N SER A 61 29.31 50.36 -8.67
CA SER A 61 28.54 50.06 -7.46
C SER A 61 27.47 51.10 -7.11
N SER A 62 27.20 52.04 -8.02
CA SER A 62 26.17 53.05 -7.85
C SER A 62 24.79 52.42 -7.94
N GLY A 63 24.08 52.33 -6.80
CA GLY A 63 22.71 51.82 -6.74
C GLY A 63 22.58 50.41 -6.18
N ILE A 64 23.69 49.76 -5.82
CA ILE A 64 23.65 48.46 -5.15
C ILE A 64 23.06 48.61 -3.74
N THR A 65 22.29 47.62 -3.32
CA THR A 65 21.81 47.52 -1.94
C THR A 65 22.78 46.65 -1.15
N ILE A 66 23.31 47.18 -0.04
CA ILE A 66 24.21 46.45 0.85
C ILE A 66 23.46 46.09 2.14
N VAL A 67 23.53 44.83 2.54
CA VAL A 67 22.99 44.32 3.80
C VAL A 67 24.10 43.58 4.53
N THR A 68 24.47 44.06 5.72
CA THR A 68 25.54 43.45 6.54
C THR A 68 25.00 42.93 7.86
N SER A 69 25.64 41.89 8.42
CA SER A 69 25.46 41.51 9.82
C SER A 69 26.67 42.00 10.63
N THR A 70 26.45 42.98 11.49
CA THR A 70 27.44 43.31 12.52
C THR A 70 27.27 42.38 13.71
N SER A 71 28.22 41.49 13.95
CA SER A 71 28.33 40.81 15.24
C SER A 71 29.11 41.69 16.24
N SER A 72 29.05 41.36 17.53
CA SER A 72 29.72 42.14 18.59
C SER A 72 31.25 42.11 18.54
N SER A 73 31.86 41.34 17.62
CA SER A 73 33.31 41.06 17.56
C SER A 73 34.10 42.01 16.65
N GLN A 74 33.49 43.06 16.09
CA GLN A 74 34.05 44.01 15.12
C GLN A 74 34.38 43.44 13.72
N ILE A 75 34.39 42.12 13.53
CA ILE A 75 34.67 41.50 12.22
C ILE A 75 33.38 41.34 11.42
N CYS A 76 33.46 41.52 10.10
CA CYS A 76 32.32 41.37 9.21
C CYS A 76 32.01 39.90 8.93
N GLU A 77 31.15 39.27 9.75
CA GLU A 77 30.85 37.84 9.60
C GLU A 77 30.16 37.53 8.26
N HIS A 78 29.18 38.35 7.86
CA HIS A 78 28.46 38.19 6.61
C HIS A 78 28.07 39.55 6.00
N TYR A 79 28.20 39.66 4.69
CA TYR A 79 27.67 40.78 3.91
C TYR A 79 27.01 40.30 2.62
N PHE A 80 26.03 41.06 2.17
CA PHE A 80 25.40 40.91 0.88
C PHE A 80 25.39 42.27 0.19
N ALA A 81 25.69 42.28 -1.09
CA ALA A 81 25.44 43.39 -1.99
C ALA A 81 24.67 42.86 -3.19
N TYR A 82 23.71 43.61 -3.72
CA TYR A 82 23.00 43.18 -4.92
C TYR A 82 22.47 44.37 -5.73
N ASP A 83 22.35 44.16 -7.04
CA ASP A 83 21.72 45.06 -8.00
C ASP A 83 20.67 44.28 -8.78
N LEU A 84 19.40 44.54 -8.48
CA LEU A 84 18.28 43.87 -9.13
C LEU A 84 18.06 44.32 -10.57
N ALA A 85 18.58 45.49 -10.97
CA ALA A 85 18.42 45.98 -12.34
C ALA A 85 19.38 45.27 -13.30
N ASP A 86 20.59 44.95 -12.84
CA ASP A 86 21.61 44.21 -13.60
C ASP A 86 21.57 42.69 -13.34
N GLY A 87 20.75 42.23 -12.39
CA GLY A 87 20.73 40.82 -11.99
C GLY A 87 22.01 40.37 -11.27
N SER A 88 22.79 41.31 -10.75
CA SER A 88 24.04 41.02 -10.07
C SER A 88 23.82 40.84 -8.57
N PHE A 89 24.52 39.89 -7.95
CA PHE A 89 24.46 39.56 -6.53
C PHE A 89 25.83 39.14 -6.02
N LEU A 90 26.23 39.68 -4.87
CA LEU A 90 27.48 39.40 -4.19
C LEU A 90 27.18 39.03 -2.75
N GLY A 91 27.48 37.80 -2.36
CA GLY A 91 27.44 37.36 -0.97
C GLY A 91 28.84 37.06 -0.47
N GLY A 92 29.25 37.66 0.64
CA GLY A 92 30.53 37.36 1.27
C GLY A 92 30.37 36.89 2.71
N VAL A 93 31.20 35.92 3.08
CA VAL A 93 31.33 35.41 4.45
C VAL A 93 32.78 35.52 4.85
N SER A 94 33.06 36.25 5.93
CA SER A 94 34.39 36.27 6.54
C SER A 94 34.29 35.63 7.91
N SER A 95 35.08 34.59 8.16
CA SER A 95 35.04 33.89 9.44
C SER A 95 36.45 33.64 9.94
N VAL A 96 36.58 33.67 11.27
CA VAL A 96 37.82 33.33 11.98
C VAL A 96 37.58 31.97 12.64
N SER A 97 38.17 30.91 12.08
CA SER A 97 38.09 29.56 12.66
C SER A 97 39.47 29.15 13.14
N GLY A 98 39.69 29.19 14.46
CA GLY A 98 41.00 28.88 15.04
C GLY A 98 42.04 29.98 14.80
N SER A 99 43.16 29.64 14.16
CA SER A 99 44.24 30.58 13.80
C SER A 99 44.18 31.07 12.35
N GLU A 100 43.18 30.64 11.59
CA GLU A 100 43.02 30.97 10.18
C GLU A 100 41.83 31.92 10.01
N ASN A 101 42.07 33.01 9.28
CA ASN A 101 41.01 33.88 8.76
C ASN A 101 40.69 33.34 7.36
N PHE A 102 39.42 33.21 7.01
CA PHE A 102 39.05 32.96 5.62
C PHE A 102 37.93 33.90 5.20
N THR A 103 37.96 34.32 3.94
CA THR A 103 36.91 35.13 3.32
C THR A 103 36.41 34.43 2.07
N ARG A 104 35.18 33.90 2.12
CA ARG A 104 34.49 33.30 0.97
C ARG A 104 33.61 34.36 0.31
N ILE A 105 33.74 34.57 -0.99
CA ILE A 105 32.96 35.56 -1.74
C ILE A 105 32.29 34.86 -2.92
N ILE A 106 30.96 34.81 -2.90
CA ILE A 106 30.13 34.25 -3.95
C ILE A 106 29.55 35.40 -4.77
N ALA A 107 30.01 35.55 -6.01
CA ALA A 107 29.52 36.55 -6.95
C ALA A 107 28.69 35.88 -8.05
N VAL A 108 27.42 36.25 -8.18
CA VAL A 108 26.44 35.74 -9.14
C VAL A 108 25.97 36.88 -10.03
N ARG A 109 25.83 36.66 -11.34
CA ARG A 109 25.29 37.67 -12.26
C ARG A 109 24.35 37.04 -13.28
N GLY A 110 23.05 37.23 -13.10
CA GLY A 110 22.00 36.71 -13.99
C GLY A 110 20.60 37.21 -13.61
N MET A 111 19.61 37.02 -14.48
CA MET A 111 18.24 37.47 -14.17
C MET A 111 17.60 36.61 -13.06
N PHE A 112 17.24 37.24 -11.95
CA PHE A 112 16.57 36.56 -10.84
C PHE A 112 15.05 36.48 -11.07
N SER A 113 14.46 35.34 -10.74
CA SER A 113 13.00 35.20 -10.74
C SER A 113 12.33 36.18 -9.77
N GLY A 114 11.03 36.41 -9.95
CA GLY A 114 10.26 37.31 -9.08
C GLY A 114 10.31 36.90 -7.60
N ALA A 115 10.33 35.59 -7.30
CA ALA A 115 10.38 35.08 -5.93
C ALA A 115 11.73 35.38 -5.24
N ILE A 116 12.85 35.16 -5.94
CA ILE A 116 14.18 35.49 -5.44
C ILE A 116 14.32 37.00 -5.23
N THR A 117 13.80 37.79 -6.17
CA THR A 117 13.78 39.26 -6.07
C THR A 117 13.02 39.74 -4.83
N VAL A 118 11.87 39.13 -4.51
CA VAL A 118 11.11 39.42 -3.29
C VAL A 118 11.88 39.01 -2.03
N GLY A 119 12.51 37.85 -2.04
CA GLY A 119 13.35 37.37 -0.93
C GLY A 119 14.53 38.30 -0.65
N LEU A 120 15.26 38.71 -1.69
CA LEU A 120 16.39 39.65 -1.59
C LEU A 120 15.93 41.01 -1.02
N LYS A 121 14.80 41.55 -1.49
CA LYS A 121 14.23 42.80 -0.96
C LYS A 121 13.78 42.71 0.50
N ALA A 122 13.45 41.51 0.96
CA ALA A 122 13.01 41.27 2.33
C ALA A 122 14.19 41.04 3.30
N LEU A 123 15.43 40.97 2.82
CA LEU A 123 16.61 40.75 3.66
C LEU A 123 16.85 41.93 4.61
N THR A 124 16.97 41.61 5.90
CA THR A 124 17.31 42.56 6.96
C THR A 124 18.63 42.15 7.64
N SER A 125 19.34 43.12 8.24
CA SER A 125 20.59 42.85 8.98
C SER A 125 20.44 41.81 10.08
N ALA A 126 19.26 41.73 10.73
CA ALA A 126 18.97 40.74 11.77
C ALA A 126 18.83 39.32 11.22
N GLN A 127 18.39 39.18 9.97
CA GLN A 127 18.39 37.88 9.30
C GLN A 127 19.83 37.48 8.99
N VAL A 128 20.65 38.37 8.39
CA VAL A 128 22.02 38.07 7.91
C VAL A 128 22.93 37.41 8.95
N GLY A 129 22.73 37.64 10.25
CA GLY A 129 23.58 37.08 11.32
C GLY A 129 23.21 35.68 11.84
N ASN A 130 22.20 34.98 11.31
CA ASN A 130 21.61 33.78 11.96
C ASN A 130 21.88 32.44 11.27
N ASN A 131 22.88 32.32 10.39
CA ASN A 131 23.25 31.11 9.62
C ASN A 131 22.13 30.46 8.76
N ARG A 132 20.87 30.89 8.84
CA ARG A 132 19.74 30.51 7.95
C ARG A 132 19.91 30.98 6.49
N HIS A 133 21.11 31.43 6.15
CA HIS A 133 21.45 32.16 4.94
C HIS A 133 22.17 31.26 3.96
N ILE A 134 22.88 30.26 4.49
CA ILE A 134 23.22 29.05 3.75
C ILE A 134 21.94 28.42 3.19
N ASP A 135 20.80 28.50 3.89
CA ASP A 135 19.53 27.97 3.36
C ASP A 135 18.95 28.82 2.22
N LEU A 136 19.03 30.16 2.24
CA LEU A 136 18.58 31.00 1.13
C LEU A 136 19.50 30.89 -0.10
N LEU A 137 20.82 30.83 0.12
CA LEU A 137 21.76 30.52 -0.94
C LEU A 137 21.57 29.08 -1.45
N ASN A 138 21.35 28.11 -0.56
CA ASN A 138 21.01 26.73 -0.95
C ASN A 138 19.62 26.65 -1.59
N LEU A 139 18.69 27.56 -1.35
CA LEU A 139 17.39 27.56 -2.02
C LEU A 139 17.52 28.16 -3.43
N ALA A 140 18.32 29.21 -3.58
CA ALA A 140 18.56 29.87 -4.85
C ALA A 140 19.55 29.11 -5.76
N VAL A 141 20.49 28.38 -5.16
CA VAL A 141 21.61 27.71 -5.84
C VAL A 141 21.63 26.20 -5.56
N GLY A 142 21.33 25.77 -4.35
CA GLY A 142 21.54 24.39 -3.85
C GLY A 142 20.43 23.37 -4.15
N GLU A 143 19.16 23.75 -4.25
CA GLU A 143 18.04 22.87 -4.66
C GLU A 143 18.21 22.39 -6.11
N PRO A 144 18.52 23.29 -7.09
CA PRO A 144 18.94 22.87 -8.43
C PRO A 144 20.18 21.95 -8.41
N LEU A 145 21.19 22.25 -7.58
CA LEU A 145 22.42 21.46 -7.48
C LEU A 145 22.26 20.09 -6.78
N LYS A 146 21.31 19.94 -5.87
CA LYS A 146 21.04 18.66 -5.17
C LYS A 146 20.32 17.66 -6.07
N ASN A 147 19.51 18.15 -7.00
CA ASN A 147 18.76 17.34 -7.95
C ASN A 147 19.52 17.12 -9.26
N ALA A 148 20.56 17.91 -9.53
CA ALA A 148 21.57 17.59 -10.52
C ALA A 148 22.40 16.39 -10.01
N GLU A 149 22.10 15.18 -10.48
CA GLU A 149 23.06 14.08 -10.33
C GLU A 149 24.41 14.54 -10.92
N PRO A 150 25.56 14.23 -10.30
CA PRO A 150 26.85 14.47 -10.92
C PRO A 150 26.96 13.56 -12.15
N ARG A 151 26.40 14.00 -13.27
CA ARG A 151 26.66 13.37 -14.56
C ARG A 151 28.13 13.64 -14.84
N SER A 152 28.88 12.55 -14.97
CA SER A 152 30.12 12.56 -15.75
C SER A 152 29.77 13.14 -17.11
N VAL A 153 29.98 14.44 -17.29
CA VAL A 153 30.05 15.04 -18.62
C VAL A 153 31.08 14.21 -19.34
N GLY A 154 30.67 13.41 -20.33
CA GLY A 154 31.59 12.60 -21.11
C GLY A 154 32.66 13.53 -21.64
N ASP A 155 33.90 13.39 -21.14
CA ASP A 155 35.09 14.22 -21.33
C ASP A 155 34.92 15.34 -22.37
N VAL A 156 34.21 16.42 -22.02
CA VAL A 156 34.41 17.69 -22.72
C VAL A 156 35.60 18.33 -22.02
N ILE A 157 36.79 18.01 -22.52
CA ILE A 157 38.01 18.74 -22.17
C ILE A 157 37.87 20.13 -22.80
N ILE A 158 37.26 21.04 -22.06
CA ILE A 158 37.46 22.47 -22.27
C ILE A 158 38.91 22.72 -21.83
N PHE A 159 39.75 23.32 -22.68
CA PHE A 159 41.10 23.66 -22.24
C PHE A 159 40.98 24.65 -21.07
N GLU A 160 41.84 24.51 -20.05
CA GLU A 160 41.85 25.40 -18.86
C GLU A 160 41.80 26.89 -19.26
N GLN A 161 42.46 27.24 -20.37
CA GLN A 161 42.44 28.60 -20.91
C GLN A 161 41.07 29.04 -21.44
N ASP A 162 40.30 28.18 -22.09
CA ASP A 162 38.99 28.55 -22.65
C ASP A 162 37.98 28.82 -21.51
N ALA A 163 38.04 28.03 -20.44
CA ALA A 163 37.24 28.27 -19.23
C ALA A 163 37.64 29.56 -18.51
N VAL A 164 38.96 29.84 -18.45
CA VAL A 164 39.48 31.10 -17.90
C VAL A 164 39.07 32.29 -18.77
N ASP A 165 39.10 32.16 -20.09
CA ASP A 165 38.72 33.22 -21.02
C ASP A 165 37.22 33.53 -20.94
N GLU A 166 36.37 32.50 -20.84
CA GLU A 166 34.92 32.66 -20.67
C GLU A 166 34.59 33.29 -19.31
N PHE A 167 35.19 32.80 -18.22
CA PHE A 167 35.04 33.40 -16.89
C PHE A 167 35.49 34.86 -16.87
N SER A 168 36.65 35.16 -17.48
CA SER A 168 37.22 36.52 -17.55
C SER A 168 36.41 37.45 -18.47
N SER A 169 35.65 36.90 -19.42
CA SER A 169 34.76 37.69 -20.29
C SER A 169 33.52 38.21 -19.54
N ILE A 170 33.12 37.50 -18.49
CA ILE A 170 31.93 37.78 -17.69
C ILE A 170 32.28 38.59 -16.45
N PHE A 171 33.37 38.20 -15.78
CA PHE A 171 33.94 38.90 -14.65
C PHE A 171 35.31 39.43 -15.08
N PRO A 172 35.43 40.75 -15.33
CA PRO A 172 36.67 41.35 -15.80
C PRO A 172 37.69 41.47 -14.65
N MET A 173 38.02 40.36 -13.99
CA MET A 173 39.08 40.29 -13.01
C MET A 173 40.43 40.31 -13.75
N GLY A 174 41.36 41.15 -13.30
CA GLY A 174 42.68 41.23 -13.92
C GLY A 174 43.40 39.88 -13.89
N ASN A 175 43.74 39.32 -15.06
CA ASN A 175 44.56 38.13 -15.30
C ASN A 175 44.55 37.08 -14.15
N ALA A 176 43.61 36.12 -14.20
CA ALA A 176 43.48 35.02 -13.25
C ALA A 176 44.72 34.08 -13.19
N SER A 177 45.75 34.30 -14.00
CA SER A 177 47.03 33.58 -13.98
C SER A 177 47.88 33.80 -12.73
N GLY A 178 47.47 34.69 -11.82
CA GLY A 178 48.22 35.09 -10.62
C GLY A 178 47.95 34.29 -9.33
N PHE A 179 46.99 33.35 -9.29
CA PHE A 179 46.60 32.62 -8.07
C PHE A 179 47.59 31.51 -7.65
N ALA A 180 48.89 31.75 -7.78
CA ALA A 180 49.94 30.77 -7.51
C ALA A 180 50.69 31.07 -6.21
N ASN A 181 50.56 30.14 -5.26
CA ASN A 181 51.44 29.91 -4.10
C ASN A 181 51.70 31.13 -3.18
N ASP A 182 50.73 31.47 -2.34
CA ASP A 182 51.09 31.89 -0.98
C ASP A 182 50.63 30.80 0.00
N SER A 183 51.52 30.43 0.93
CA SER A 183 51.35 29.25 1.79
C SER A 183 50.54 29.52 3.06
N ASP A 184 49.99 30.73 3.20
CA ASP A 184 49.13 31.11 4.30
C ASP A 184 47.68 31.20 3.79
N ALA A 185 46.82 30.37 4.37
CA ALA A 185 45.56 29.92 3.79
C ALA A 185 44.47 31.01 3.72
N ASP A 186 44.01 31.29 2.50
CA ASP A 186 42.72 31.95 2.24
C ASP A 186 41.95 31.13 1.17
N TYR A 187 40.73 30.70 1.51
CA TYR A 187 39.84 29.93 0.63
C TYR A 187 38.92 30.90 -0.14
N PHE A 188 39.02 30.92 -1.48
CA PHE A 188 38.15 31.72 -2.35
C PHE A 188 37.38 30.83 -3.34
N GLU A 189 36.09 31.08 -3.52
CA GLU A 189 35.20 30.31 -4.40
C GLU A 189 34.23 31.26 -5.12
N PHE A 190 34.36 31.38 -6.44
CA PHE A 190 33.48 32.19 -7.28
C PHE A 190 32.50 31.28 -8.05
N SER A 191 31.24 31.68 -8.24
CA SER A 191 30.21 30.87 -8.93
C SER A 191 29.30 31.74 -9.81
N TYR A 192 29.42 31.62 -11.14
CA TYR A 192 28.59 32.34 -12.11
C TYR A 192 27.27 31.62 -12.46
N PHE A 193 26.23 32.38 -12.85
CA PHE A 193 24.94 31.86 -13.33
C PHE A 193 24.37 32.76 -14.45
N SER A 194 24.23 32.27 -15.67
CA SER A 194 23.49 32.97 -16.73
C SER A 194 22.18 32.25 -17.04
N PRO A 195 21.00 32.82 -16.77
CA PRO A 195 19.74 32.35 -17.33
C PRO A 195 19.43 33.09 -18.65
N ASP A 196 19.33 32.35 -19.75
CA ASP A 196 18.71 32.86 -20.98
C ASP A 196 17.19 32.60 -20.89
N GLU A 197 16.35 33.65 -20.86
CA GLU A 197 14.90 33.51 -20.71
C GLU A 197 14.20 33.27 -22.05
N THR A 198 13.35 32.23 -22.11
CA THR A 198 12.06 32.34 -22.82
C THR A 198 10.92 31.93 -21.88
N VAL A 199 10.05 32.90 -21.59
CA VAL A 199 8.90 32.75 -20.69
C VAL A 199 7.73 32.10 -21.43
N VAL A 200 7.26 30.94 -20.95
CA VAL A 200 5.87 30.50 -21.15
C VAL A 200 5.35 29.93 -19.81
N GLY A 201 4.24 30.49 -19.34
CA GLY A 201 3.72 30.27 -17.98
C GLY A 201 3.15 28.88 -17.73
N GLY A 202 3.28 28.46 -16.46
CA GLY A 202 2.66 27.24 -15.92
C GLY A 202 3.66 26.40 -15.13
N TRP A 203 4.11 26.91 -13.97
CA TRP A 203 4.81 26.19 -12.89
C TRP A 203 6.01 25.27 -13.21
N ASN A 204 6.63 25.35 -14.40
CA ASN A 204 7.90 24.69 -14.68
C ASN A 204 8.94 25.73 -15.11
N PHE A 205 10.04 25.81 -14.37
CA PHE A 205 11.16 26.68 -14.69
C PHE A 205 11.98 26.05 -15.83
N SER A 206 12.11 26.78 -16.94
CA SER A 206 13.11 26.50 -17.98
C SER A 206 14.11 27.64 -17.91
N THR A 207 15.29 27.35 -17.38
CA THR A 207 16.45 28.25 -17.49
C THR A 207 17.61 27.38 -17.92
N GLU A 208 18.21 27.66 -19.07
CA GLU A 208 19.58 27.21 -19.33
C GLU A 208 20.43 27.86 -18.24
N ILE A 209 20.95 27.09 -17.28
CA ILE A 209 21.88 27.60 -16.26
C ILE A 209 23.27 27.12 -16.66
N SER A 210 24.01 27.99 -17.36
CA SER A 210 25.45 27.79 -17.52
C SER A 210 26.14 28.24 -16.24
N MET A 211 26.65 27.27 -15.46
CA MET A 211 27.45 27.54 -14.27
C MET A 211 28.94 27.49 -14.62
N VAL A 212 29.69 28.50 -14.18
CA VAL A 212 31.16 28.42 -14.10
C VAL A 212 31.54 28.62 -12.65
N GLY A 213 31.81 27.52 -11.95
CA GLY A 213 32.31 27.51 -10.58
C GLY A 213 33.82 27.29 -10.59
N GLY A 214 34.57 28.14 -9.88
CA GLY A 214 36.01 27.98 -9.67
C GLY A 214 36.29 27.69 -8.20
N VAL A 215 36.80 26.49 -7.89
CA VAL A 215 37.30 26.16 -6.55
C VAL A 215 38.82 26.16 -6.59
N HIS A 216 39.46 27.04 -5.83
CA HIS A 216 40.91 27.04 -5.65
C HIS A 216 41.28 26.36 -4.33
N VAL A 217 41.82 25.15 -4.41
CA VAL A 217 42.32 24.40 -3.25
C VAL A 217 43.72 23.92 -3.57
N TYR A 218 44.72 24.41 -2.82
CA TYR A 218 46.12 23.99 -2.87
C TYR A 218 46.65 23.73 -4.30
N ASN A 219 47.02 24.79 -5.04
CA ASN A 219 47.59 24.70 -6.39
C ASN A 219 46.70 24.02 -7.44
N LYS A 220 45.39 23.92 -7.21
CA LYS A 220 44.46 23.34 -8.17
C LYS A 220 43.22 24.20 -8.30
N THR A 221 43.00 24.71 -9.51
CA THR A 221 41.75 25.34 -9.93
C THR A 221 40.95 24.30 -10.69
N SER A 222 39.71 24.03 -10.28
CA SER A 222 38.80 23.13 -11.00
C SER A 222 37.60 23.94 -11.48
N TYR A 223 37.24 23.77 -12.75
CA TYR A 223 36.04 24.33 -13.36
C TYR A 223 35.09 23.20 -13.75
N PHE A 224 33.79 23.44 -13.61
CA PHE A 224 32.74 22.56 -14.12
C PHE A 224 31.75 23.42 -14.91
N VAL A 225 31.43 22.97 -16.12
CA VAL A 225 30.37 23.51 -16.97
C VAL A 225 29.27 22.45 -17.00
N SER A 226 28.09 22.75 -16.46
CA SER A 226 26.91 21.92 -16.68
C SER A 226 26.07 22.56 -17.78
N SER A 227 25.95 21.88 -18.92
CA SER A 227 24.91 22.19 -19.91
C SER A 227 23.81 21.15 -19.77
N GLU A 228 22.61 21.54 -19.36
CA GLU A 228 21.44 20.69 -19.57
C GLU A 228 21.13 20.69 -21.07
N THR A 229 21.44 19.60 -21.76
CA THR A 229 20.89 19.39 -23.09
C THR A 229 19.39 19.14 -22.94
N ASN A 230 18.59 20.08 -23.46
CA ASN A 230 17.15 19.93 -23.72
C ASN A 230 16.76 18.46 -23.86
N GLU A 231 16.02 17.92 -22.90
CA GLU A 231 15.13 16.81 -23.23
C GLU A 231 14.23 17.34 -24.34
N PHE A 232 14.27 16.71 -25.51
CA PHE A 232 13.31 16.99 -26.56
C PHE A 232 11.92 16.82 -25.94
N PHE A 233 11.20 17.93 -25.72
CA PHE A 233 9.80 17.91 -25.32
C PHE A 233 8.99 17.33 -26.49
N CYS A 234 9.04 16.01 -26.63
CA CYS A 234 8.14 15.30 -27.51
C CYS A 234 6.80 15.23 -26.78
N THR A 235 5.83 16.00 -27.26
CA THR A 235 4.46 15.90 -26.78
C THR A 235 3.80 14.74 -27.52
N PRO A 236 3.39 13.66 -26.84
CA PRO A 236 2.75 12.53 -27.51
C PRO A 236 1.48 12.98 -28.24
N ASN A 237 1.29 12.51 -29.46
CA ASN A 237 0.08 12.71 -30.26
C ASN A 237 -0.64 11.37 -30.41
N TRP A 238 -1.42 11.03 -29.38
CA TRP A 238 -2.11 9.76 -29.30
C TRP A 238 -3.26 9.65 -30.30
N THR A 239 -3.22 8.59 -31.12
CA THR A 239 -4.36 8.10 -31.88
C THR A 239 -4.87 6.79 -31.28
N THR A 240 -6.19 6.69 -31.13
CA THR A 240 -6.85 5.53 -30.56
C THR A 240 -7.30 4.56 -31.66
N HIS A 241 -7.04 3.28 -31.43
CA HIS A 241 -7.41 2.19 -32.31
C HIS A 241 -8.15 1.11 -31.52
N ASN A 242 -9.18 0.55 -32.14
CA ASN A 242 -9.99 -0.51 -31.54
C ASN A 242 -9.78 -1.80 -32.33
N THR A 243 -9.64 -2.91 -31.63
CA THR A 243 -9.80 -4.23 -32.23
C THR A 243 -11.27 -4.49 -32.56
N SER A 244 -11.56 -5.51 -33.38
CA SER A 244 -12.94 -5.94 -33.62
C SER A 244 -13.54 -6.53 -32.35
N CYS A 245 -14.86 -6.38 -32.17
CA CYS A 245 -15.61 -7.03 -31.10
C CYS A 245 -15.33 -8.55 -31.07
N GLY A 246 -14.84 -9.04 -29.93
CA GLY A 246 -14.60 -10.47 -29.72
C GLY A 246 -15.85 -11.19 -29.22
N THR A 247 -15.84 -12.53 -29.26
CA THR A 247 -16.93 -13.36 -28.69
C THR A 247 -17.02 -13.30 -27.16
N SER A 248 -16.07 -12.63 -26.50
CA SER A 248 -16.12 -12.28 -25.08
C SER A 248 -16.83 -10.94 -24.84
N GLU A 249 -17.38 -10.32 -25.89
CA GLU A 249 -18.10 -9.05 -25.84
C GLU A 249 -17.23 -7.89 -25.37
N THR A 250 -15.94 -8.04 -25.65
CA THR A 250 -14.90 -7.07 -25.35
C THR A 250 -14.05 -6.83 -26.58
N PHE A 251 -13.48 -5.64 -26.66
CA PHE A 251 -12.43 -5.29 -27.61
C PHE A 251 -11.33 -4.51 -26.90
N VAL A 252 -10.11 -4.65 -27.38
CA VAL A 252 -8.96 -3.88 -26.88
C VAL A 252 -8.91 -2.54 -27.60
N ILE A 253 -8.85 -1.47 -26.80
CA ILE A 253 -8.52 -0.10 -27.20
C ILE A 253 -7.02 0.08 -26.96
N TRP A 254 -6.26 0.38 -28.00
CA TRP A 254 -4.83 0.65 -27.88
C TRP A 254 -4.49 2.00 -28.51
N HIS A 255 -3.38 2.59 -28.04
CA HIS A 255 -3.00 3.94 -28.40
C HIS A 255 -1.65 3.93 -29.14
N GLU A 256 -1.61 4.58 -30.30
CA GLU A 256 -0.41 4.82 -31.07
C GLU A 256 0.01 6.28 -30.90
N ASP A 257 1.26 6.54 -30.52
CA ASP A 257 1.79 7.91 -30.55
C ASP A 257 2.32 8.21 -31.95
N LEU A 258 1.62 9.07 -32.69
CA LEU A 258 2.05 9.47 -34.04
C LEU A 258 3.36 10.28 -34.06
N ASN A 259 3.80 10.80 -32.91
CA ASN A 259 5.07 11.52 -32.78
C ASN A 259 6.23 10.61 -32.35
N ASP A 260 5.98 9.33 -32.07
CA ASP A 260 6.97 8.32 -31.62
C ASP A 260 7.85 8.83 -30.47
N CYS A 261 7.23 9.44 -29.45
CA CYS A 261 7.96 10.02 -28.33
C CYS A 261 8.64 8.93 -27.49
N PRO A 262 9.97 8.96 -27.32
CA PRO A 262 10.68 7.94 -26.57
C PRO A 262 10.19 7.87 -25.13
N GLY A 263 9.68 6.69 -24.71
CA GLY A 263 9.20 6.45 -23.35
C GLY A 263 7.74 6.84 -23.09
N ALA A 264 7.05 7.44 -24.08
CA ALA A 264 5.61 7.62 -23.99
C ALA A 264 4.91 6.27 -24.25
N SER A 265 4.12 5.79 -23.30
CA SER A 265 3.22 4.65 -23.49
C SER A 265 1.92 4.93 -22.75
N LYS A 266 0.79 4.64 -23.38
CA LYS A 266 -0.52 4.63 -22.75
C LYS A 266 -0.97 3.18 -22.64
N ALA A 267 -1.46 2.78 -21.47
CA ALA A 267 -1.94 1.42 -21.26
C ALA A 267 -3.12 1.13 -22.21
N ASN A 268 -3.23 -0.12 -22.65
CA ASN A 268 -4.41 -0.56 -23.39
C ASN A 268 -5.61 -0.58 -22.45
N GLU A 269 -6.75 -0.14 -22.96
CA GLU A 269 -8.03 -0.14 -22.26
C GLU A 269 -8.91 -1.26 -22.85
N THR A 270 -9.85 -1.77 -22.05
CA THR A 270 -10.85 -2.74 -22.52
C THR A 270 -12.14 -1.97 -22.79
N GLY A 271 -12.66 -2.07 -24.01
CA GLY A 271 -13.99 -1.62 -24.37
C GLY A 271 -14.97 -2.79 -24.45
N TYR A 272 -16.25 -2.48 -24.38
CA TYR A 272 -17.35 -3.45 -24.38
C TYR A 272 -18.22 -3.30 -25.62
N CYS A 273 -18.72 -4.42 -26.14
CA CYS A 273 -19.53 -4.45 -27.34
C CYS A 273 -20.45 -5.67 -27.32
N ASP A 274 -21.70 -5.46 -27.71
CA ASP A 274 -22.67 -6.53 -27.94
C ASP A 274 -22.29 -7.27 -29.23
N TYR A 275 -21.74 -8.48 -29.10
CA TYR A 275 -21.16 -9.21 -30.22
C TYR A 275 -22.23 -9.84 -31.11
N ASP A 276 -23.32 -10.32 -30.52
CA ASP A 276 -24.39 -11.05 -31.21
C ASP A 276 -25.62 -10.19 -31.51
N GLY A 277 -25.68 -8.97 -30.99
CA GLY A 277 -26.72 -7.99 -31.25
C GLY A 277 -28.01 -8.29 -30.49
N ASN A 278 -27.89 -8.91 -29.31
CA ASN A 278 -29.02 -9.34 -28.50
C ASN A 278 -29.49 -8.29 -27.48
N GLY A 279 -28.80 -7.14 -27.38
CA GLY A 279 -29.13 -6.08 -26.41
C GLY A 279 -28.45 -6.23 -25.04
N LEU A 280 -27.62 -7.26 -24.84
CA LEU A 280 -26.86 -7.50 -23.63
C LEU A 280 -25.35 -7.49 -23.94
N ILE A 281 -24.54 -7.09 -22.96
CA ILE A 281 -23.10 -7.32 -22.97
C ILE A 281 -22.74 -8.11 -21.72
N GLY A 282 -22.32 -9.35 -21.93
CA GLY A 282 -21.96 -10.31 -20.91
C GLY A 282 -23.07 -11.30 -20.61
N THR A 283 -22.90 -12.01 -19.50
CA THR A 283 -23.88 -12.97 -18.99
C THR A 283 -24.24 -12.63 -17.54
N GLU A 284 -25.37 -13.14 -17.06
CA GLU A 284 -25.79 -13.03 -15.64
C GLU A 284 -24.65 -13.38 -14.66
N SER A 285 -23.86 -14.42 -14.97
CA SER A 285 -22.73 -14.84 -14.14
C SER A 285 -21.52 -13.88 -14.09
N GLU A 286 -21.57 -12.77 -14.85
CA GLU A 286 -20.54 -11.72 -14.85
C GLU A 286 -20.97 -10.47 -14.09
N ILE A 287 -22.20 -10.41 -13.58
CA ILE A 287 -22.61 -9.42 -12.59
C ILE A 287 -21.79 -9.67 -11.32
N THR A 288 -21.24 -8.60 -10.74
CA THR A 288 -20.46 -8.71 -9.50
C THR A 288 -21.39 -8.43 -8.32
N ASP A 289 -21.45 -9.35 -7.37
CA ASP A 289 -22.21 -9.19 -6.14
C ASP A 289 -21.32 -9.30 -4.89
N ASP A 290 -21.73 -8.67 -3.80
CA ASP A 290 -21.15 -8.87 -2.47
C ASP A 290 -22.26 -9.03 -1.42
N HIS A 291 -22.32 -10.23 -0.82
CA HIS A 291 -23.35 -10.69 0.12
C HIS A 291 -24.76 -10.88 -0.48
N LEU A 292 -24.87 -11.17 -1.78
CA LEU A 292 -26.13 -11.50 -2.48
C LEU A 292 -25.95 -12.79 -3.31
N ASP A 293 -27.02 -13.31 -3.87
CA ASP A 293 -26.98 -14.18 -5.06
C ASP A 293 -27.99 -13.60 -6.06
N ILE A 294 -27.50 -12.98 -7.12
CA ILE A 294 -28.34 -12.15 -8.02
C ILE A 294 -28.85 -12.99 -9.19
N GLU A 295 -30.17 -12.99 -9.33
CA GLU A 295 -30.86 -13.40 -10.55
C GLU A 295 -31.35 -12.16 -11.33
N LEU A 296 -31.16 -12.16 -12.65
CA LEU A 296 -31.58 -11.08 -13.53
C LEU A 296 -32.89 -11.44 -14.25
N TYR A 297 -33.89 -10.56 -14.13
CA TYR A 297 -35.17 -10.66 -14.81
C TYR A 297 -35.38 -9.45 -15.73
N ILE A 298 -36.00 -9.69 -16.89
CA ILE A 298 -36.41 -8.67 -17.85
C ILE A 298 -37.88 -8.94 -18.18
N ASP A 299 -38.76 -7.98 -17.88
CA ASP A 299 -40.20 -8.08 -18.13
C ASP A 299 -40.87 -9.32 -17.48
N ASP A 300 -40.61 -9.54 -16.18
CA ASP A 300 -41.04 -10.69 -15.37
C ASP A 300 -40.44 -12.07 -15.77
N ASP A 301 -39.64 -12.16 -16.84
CA ASP A 301 -39.00 -13.40 -17.30
C ASP A 301 -37.49 -13.41 -16.97
N ARG A 302 -36.97 -14.55 -16.48
CA ARG A 302 -35.53 -14.69 -16.18
C ARG A 302 -34.72 -14.56 -17.47
N VAL A 303 -33.60 -13.84 -17.42
CA VAL A 303 -32.79 -13.52 -18.59
C VAL A 303 -32.34 -14.77 -19.37
N ASP A 304 -32.39 -14.68 -20.70
CA ASP A 304 -31.90 -15.68 -21.64
C ASP A 304 -31.04 -14.99 -22.71
N SER A 305 -29.72 -15.22 -22.67
CA SER A 305 -28.77 -14.61 -23.62
C SER A 305 -28.96 -15.03 -25.07
N SER A 306 -29.86 -15.98 -25.36
CA SER A 306 -30.25 -16.35 -26.72
C SER A 306 -31.43 -15.54 -27.29
N GLU A 307 -32.10 -14.75 -26.45
CA GLU A 307 -33.17 -13.84 -26.85
C GLU A 307 -32.63 -12.46 -27.22
N ASN A 308 -33.34 -11.74 -28.08
CA ASN A 308 -32.99 -10.37 -28.46
C ASN A 308 -33.90 -9.39 -27.71
N TYR A 309 -33.30 -8.58 -26.86
CA TYR A 309 -33.95 -7.51 -26.12
C TYR A 309 -33.96 -6.22 -26.95
N SER A 310 -35.08 -5.49 -26.93
CA SER A 310 -35.23 -4.25 -27.69
C SER A 310 -36.36 -3.39 -27.15
N GLY A 311 -36.15 -2.07 -27.13
CA GLY A 311 -37.14 -1.14 -26.60
C GLY A 311 -36.93 -0.94 -25.10
N THR A 312 -37.87 -0.26 -24.46
CA THR A 312 -37.83 -0.05 -23.01
C THR A 312 -38.54 -1.20 -22.33
N GLU A 313 -37.78 -1.99 -21.56
CA GLU A 313 -38.29 -3.11 -20.76
C GLU A 313 -37.89 -2.91 -19.29
N LEU A 314 -38.66 -3.48 -18.37
CA LEU A 314 -38.35 -3.44 -16.94
C LEU A 314 -37.24 -4.45 -16.61
N VAL A 315 -36.20 -4.01 -15.91
CA VAL A 315 -35.09 -4.83 -15.46
C VAL A 315 -35.08 -4.93 -13.93
N GLU A 316 -35.00 -6.15 -13.42
CA GLU A 316 -34.99 -6.46 -11.98
C GLU A 316 -33.79 -7.33 -11.61
N LEU A 317 -33.05 -6.92 -10.57
CA LEU A 317 -32.02 -7.72 -9.92
C LEU A 317 -32.59 -8.30 -8.62
N ILE A 318 -32.82 -9.62 -8.60
CA ILE A 318 -33.51 -10.32 -7.52
C ILE A 318 -32.51 -11.16 -6.72
N ASP A 319 -32.54 -11.03 -5.40
CA ASP A 319 -31.74 -11.82 -4.46
C ASP A 319 -32.40 -13.19 -4.18
N ASP A 320 -31.63 -14.16 -3.69
CA ASP A 320 -32.01 -15.57 -3.44
C ASP A 320 -33.29 -15.78 -2.59
N ASP A 321 -33.71 -14.75 -1.84
CA ASP A 321 -34.91 -14.72 -1.00
C ASP A 321 -36.16 -14.15 -1.75
N ASP A 322 -36.13 -14.09 -3.09
CA ASP A 322 -37.16 -13.47 -3.96
C ASP A 322 -37.33 -11.97 -3.67
N VAL A 323 -36.26 -11.28 -3.25
CA VAL A 323 -36.27 -9.84 -2.95
C VAL A 323 -35.66 -9.07 -4.10
N VAL A 324 -36.47 -8.23 -4.76
CA VAL A 324 -35.98 -7.33 -5.81
C VAL A 324 -35.11 -6.23 -5.17
N ARG A 325 -33.79 -6.26 -5.38
CA ARG A 325 -32.83 -5.31 -4.80
C ARG A 325 -32.71 -4.02 -5.58
N VAL A 326 -32.75 -4.14 -6.91
CA VAL A 326 -32.62 -3.03 -7.87
C VAL A 326 -33.66 -3.24 -8.97
N GLU A 327 -34.35 -2.16 -9.33
CA GLU A 327 -35.41 -2.15 -10.34
C GLU A 327 -35.26 -0.88 -11.20
N PHE A 328 -35.26 -1.01 -12.53
CA PHE A 328 -35.11 0.12 -13.46
C PHE A 328 -35.66 -0.18 -14.85
N ASP A 329 -36.09 0.85 -15.57
CA ASP A 329 -36.47 0.75 -16.98
C ASP A 329 -35.23 0.97 -17.88
N HIS A 330 -34.92 0.03 -18.77
CA HIS A 330 -33.77 0.14 -19.69
C HIS A 330 -34.20 0.16 -21.16
N ASP A 331 -33.74 1.14 -21.94
CA ASP A 331 -33.99 1.22 -23.39
C ASP A 331 -32.92 0.45 -24.20
N PHE A 332 -33.14 -0.85 -24.38
CA PHE A 332 -32.34 -1.74 -25.22
C PHE A 332 -32.25 -1.31 -26.70
N SER A 333 -33.11 -0.38 -27.16
CA SER A 333 -32.96 0.20 -28.51
C SER A 333 -31.95 1.35 -28.57
N ALA A 334 -31.67 1.99 -27.44
CA ALA A 334 -30.70 3.08 -27.34
C ALA A 334 -29.28 2.52 -27.21
N GLU A 335 -29.07 1.60 -26.28
CA GLU A 335 -27.80 0.91 -26.02
C GLU A 335 -28.00 -0.45 -25.36
N PRO A 336 -27.05 -1.39 -25.47
CA PRO A 336 -27.14 -2.68 -24.80
C PRO A 336 -26.80 -2.58 -23.31
N LEU A 337 -27.47 -3.37 -22.47
CA LEU A 337 -27.21 -3.43 -21.03
C LEU A 337 -25.92 -4.20 -20.74
N ASN A 338 -24.95 -3.55 -20.09
CA ASN A 338 -23.64 -4.15 -19.84
C ASN A 338 -23.52 -4.81 -18.47
N LEU A 339 -23.88 -6.09 -18.42
CA LEU A 339 -23.86 -6.92 -17.21
C LEU A 339 -22.48 -7.04 -16.57
N LYS A 340 -21.39 -6.87 -17.35
CA LYS A 340 -20.01 -6.92 -16.83
C LYS A 340 -19.62 -5.70 -15.99
N LEU A 341 -20.39 -4.61 -16.09
CA LEU A 341 -20.16 -3.39 -15.31
C LEU A 341 -21.07 -3.32 -14.09
N ILE A 342 -22.12 -4.13 -14.03
CA ILE A 342 -23.06 -4.13 -12.92
C ILE A 342 -22.37 -4.73 -11.69
N GLU A 343 -22.30 -3.93 -10.64
CA GLU A 343 -21.88 -4.37 -9.31
C GLU A 343 -22.95 -3.97 -8.29
N VAL A 344 -23.34 -4.91 -7.42
CA VAL A 344 -24.29 -4.65 -6.33
C VAL A 344 -23.71 -5.18 -5.03
N LYS A 345 -23.57 -4.30 -4.03
CA LYS A 345 -23.07 -4.66 -2.70
C LYS A 345 -24.11 -4.31 -1.65
N ILE A 346 -24.36 -5.22 -0.70
CA ILE A 346 -25.14 -4.91 0.51
C ILE A 346 -24.33 -5.21 1.76
N GLN A 347 -24.90 -4.86 2.92
CA GLN A 347 -24.30 -5.18 4.21
C GLN A 347 -24.27 -6.70 4.48
N GLY A 348 -23.20 -7.16 5.13
CA GLY A 348 -23.15 -8.51 5.69
C GLY A 348 -24.08 -8.69 6.90
N SER A 349 -24.40 -9.95 7.24
CA SER A 349 -25.38 -10.31 8.29
C SER A 349 -25.05 -9.86 9.72
N SER A 350 -23.85 -9.32 9.96
CA SER A 350 -23.42 -8.79 11.26
C SER A 350 -23.30 -7.26 11.29
N SER A 351 -23.74 -6.58 10.23
CA SER A 351 -23.76 -5.12 10.18
C SER A 351 -24.80 -4.57 11.17
N ASP A 352 -24.51 -3.39 11.71
CA ASP A 352 -25.42 -2.67 12.61
C ASP A 352 -26.40 -1.75 11.84
N PHE A 353 -26.21 -1.60 10.53
CA PHE A 353 -27.02 -0.77 9.61
C PHE A 353 -27.11 -1.42 8.23
N GLY A 354 -28.18 -1.13 7.50
CA GLY A 354 -28.33 -1.55 6.10
C GLY A 354 -27.67 -0.59 5.13
N TYR A 355 -27.15 -1.08 4.01
CA TYR A 355 -26.73 -0.27 2.88
C TYR A 355 -26.87 -1.03 1.57
N ILE A 356 -26.90 -0.30 0.46
CA ILE A 356 -26.72 -0.82 -0.88
C ILE A 356 -25.79 0.12 -1.66
N ILE A 357 -24.92 -0.45 -2.48
CA ILE A 357 -24.11 0.25 -3.48
C ILE A 357 -24.41 -0.41 -4.83
N VAL A 358 -24.84 0.36 -5.81
CA VAL A 358 -25.08 -0.10 -7.19
C VAL A 358 -24.22 0.72 -8.16
N SER A 359 -23.45 0.03 -8.97
CA SER A 359 -22.57 0.61 -10.00
C SER A 359 -22.86 0.02 -11.37
N GLY A 360 -22.57 0.78 -12.43
CA GLY A 360 -22.63 0.30 -13.81
C GLY A 360 -24.03 0.24 -14.43
N ILE A 361 -25.00 0.92 -13.81
CA ILE A 361 -26.36 1.14 -14.34
C ILE A 361 -26.56 2.65 -14.44
N ASP A 362 -26.67 3.17 -15.66
CA ASP A 362 -26.82 4.61 -15.94
C ASP A 362 -28.29 5.07 -15.99
N ASP A 363 -29.25 4.14 -15.93
CA ASP A 363 -30.68 4.43 -15.86
C ASP A 363 -31.13 4.83 -14.45
N GLU A 364 -32.19 5.64 -14.37
CA GLU A 364 -32.85 5.98 -13.12
C GLU A 364 -33.45 4.72 -12.48
N LYS A 365 -33.16 4.49 -11.19
CA LYS A 365 -33.45 3.21 -10.54
C LYS A 365 -34.05 3.33 -9.15
N GLU A 366 -34.83 2.33 -8.77
CA GLU A 366 -35.31 2.07 -7.42
C GLU A 366 -34.40 1.03 -6.75
N VAL A 367 -33.99 1.28 -5.49
CA VAL A 367 -33.22 0.34 -4.69
C VAL A 367 -33.90 0.00 -3.36
N ARG A 368 -33.71 -1.24 -2.90
CA ARG A 368 -34.24 -1.74 -1.62
C ARG A 368 -33.12 -2.01 -0.62
N VAL A 369 -33.04 -1.16 0.40
CA VAL A 369 -32.04 -1.23 1.48
C VAL A 369 -32.64 -1.94 2.69
N ASP A 370 -31.91 -2.90 3.26
CA ASP A 370 -32.35 -3.57 4.49
C ASP A 370 -32.51 -2.60 5.65
N ARG A 371 -33.60 -2.75 6.41
CA ARG A 371 -33.87 -1.91 7.57
C ARG A 371 -33.33 -2.55 8.85
N VAL A 372 -32.01 -2.51 9.02
CA VAL A 372 -31.29 -3.19 10.11
C VAL A 372 -31.41 -2.43 11.44
N ALA A 373 -31.11 -1.13 11.46
CA ALA A 373 -31.22 -0.29 12.65
C ALA A 373 -32.66 0.20 12.91
N GLY A 374 -33.43 0.42 11.84
CA GLY A 374 -34.79 0.92 11.89
C GLY A 374 -34.95 2.39 12.24
N SER A 375 -33.96 3.26 12.00
CA SER A 375 -34.01 4.70 12.34
C SER A 375 -35.12 5.48 11.63
N GLY A 376 -35.58 5.00 10.47
CA GLY A 376 -36.52 5.74 9.64
C GLY A 376 -35.86 6.80 8.76
N GLU A 377 -34.54 6.79 8.62
CA GLU A 377 -33.80 7.74 7.81
C GLU A 377 -32.63 7.06 7.09
N VAL A 378 -32.39 7.48 5.84
CA VAL A 378 -31.26 7.01 5.02
C VAL A 378 -30.41 8.18 4.57
N CYS A 379 -29.14 7.93 4.30
CA CYS A 379 -28.26 8.83 3.57
C CYS A 379 -28.11 8.34 2.14
N VAL A 380 -28.33 9.24 1.19
CA VAL A 380 -28.19 8.98 -0.25
C VAL A 380 -26.96 9.75 -0.75
N GLU A 381 -26.01 9.05 -1.36
CA GLU A 381 -24.94 9.59 -2.20
C GLU A 381 -25.22 9.12 -3.64
N ASP A 382 -25.80 10.03 -4.43
CA ASP A 382 -26.20 9.78 -5.81
C ASP A 382 -25.00 9.96 -6.77
N LYS A 383 -23.96 9.17 -6.54
CA LYS A 383 -22.72 9.14 -7.31
C LYS A 383 -22.12 7.73 -7.32
N GLU A 384 -21.38 7.39 -8.38
CA GLU A 384 -20.53 6.19 -8.40
C GLU A 384 -19.53 6.19 -7.23
N ILE A 385 -19.65 5.18 -6.37
CA ILE A 385 -18.81 4.90 -5.21
C ILE A 385 -18.49 3.41 -5.16
N ASP A 386 -17.30 3.06 -4.65
CA ASP A 386 -16.85 1.67 -4.60
C ASP A 386 -16.96 1.06 -3.19
N ASP A 387 -17.01 1.91 -2.16
CA ASP A 387 -16.92 1.55 -0.74
C ASP A 387 -17.95 2.32 0.10
N ILE A 388 -18.52 1.64 1.09
CA ILE A 388 -19.52 2.23 1.99
C ILE A 388 -18.95 3.39 2.82
N GLY A 389 -17.64 3.40 3.06
CA GLY A 389 -16.93 4.49 3.73
C GLY A 389 -16.85 5.79 2.93
N ASP A 390 -17.24 5.78 1.65
CA ASP A 390 -17.40 7.01 0.85
C ASP A 390 -18.66 7.80 1.24
N ILE A 391 -19.63 7.17 1.91
CA ILE A 391 -20.80 7.86 2.47
C ILE A 391 -20.55 8.15 3.95
N ASP A 392 -20.58 9.42 4.31
CA ASP A 392 -20.28 9.92 5.65
C ASP A 392 -21.26 9.41 6.72
N GLU A 393 -20.71 9.23 7.93
CA GLU A 393 -21.46 8.68 9.06
C GLU A 393 -22.68 9.49 9.47
N ASP A 394 -22.59 10.81 9.34
CA ASP A 394 -23.60 11.78 9.75
C ASP A 394 -24.39 12.34 8.56
N CYS A 395 -24.06 11.91 7.34
CA CYS A 395 -24.65 12.40 6.09
C CYS A 395 -24.55 13.92 5.92
N ASP A 396 -23.43 14.51 6.31
CA ASP A 396 -23.24 15.96 6.37
C ASP A 396 -22.26 16.53 5.33
N THR A 397 -21.66 15.64 4.51
CA THR A 397 -20.70 16.05 3.50
C THR A 397 -21.38 16.57 2.22
N SER A 398 -20.57 17.18 1.35
CA SER A 398 -21.06 17.77 0.11
C SER A 398 -21.30 16.70 -0.95
N GLY A 399 -22.56 16.44 -1.26
CA GLY A 399 -22.97 15.38 -2.21
C GLY A 399 -24.03 14.47 -1.61
N GLU A 400 -24.04 14.40 -0.27
CA GLU A 400 -24.88 13.50 0.49
C GLU A 400 -26.21 14.13 0.90
N TYR A 401 -27.25 13.31 0.92
CA TYR A 401 -28.61 13.72 1.22
C TYR A 401 -29.27 12.84 2.27
N SER A 402 -29.39 13.36 3.49
CA SER A 402 -30.19 12.74 4.55
C SER A 402 -31.68 12.80 4.21
N LEU A 403 -32.32 11.65 4.01
CA LEU A 403 -33.69 11.47 3.52
C LEU A 403 -34.51 10.67 4.54
N SER A 404 -35.51 11.31 5.14
CA SER A 404 -36.42 10.65 6.07
C SER A 404 -37.42 9.76 5.33
N CYS A 405 -37.66 8.56 5.85
CA CYS A 405 -38.50 7.52 5.27
C CYS A 405 -39.69 7.18 6.20
N PRO A 406 -40.95 7.25 5.73
CA PRO A 406 -41.36 7.68 4.40
C PRO A 406 -41.24 9.21 4.22
N GLY A 407 -40.87 9.64 3.02
CA GLY A 407 -40.69 11.06 2.71
C GLY A 407 -39.98 11.26 1.37
N SER A 408 -39.71 12.53 1.06
CA SER A 408 -39.09 12.94 -0.20
C SER A 408 -38.10 14.06 0.07
N LYS A 409 -36.98 14.09 -0.64
CA LYS A 409 -36.00 15.19 -0.59
C LYS A 409 -35.30 15.30 -1.93
N ASN A 410 -35.36 16.50 -2.52
CA ASN A 410 -34.92 16.76 -3.89
C ASN A 410 -35.75 15.94 -4.90
N SER A 411 -35.10 15.13 -5.75
CA SER A 411 -35.74 14.15 -6.63
C SER A 411 -36.08 12.86 -5.87
N PHE A 412 -35.27 12.47 -4.89
CA PHE A 412 -35.42 11.17 -4.23
C PHE A 412 -36.71 11.05 -3.41
N ASP A 413 -37.40 9.94 -3.64
CA ASP A 413 -38.54 9.49 -2.85
C ASP A 413 -38.13 8.27 -2.02
N CYS A 414 -38.57 8.22 -0.76
CA CYS A 414 -38.35 7.07 0.11
C CYS A 414 -39.64 6.56 0.73
N SER A 415 -39.81 5.25 0.72
CA SER A 415 -40.89 4.55 1.42
C SER A 415 -40.37 3.39 2.26
N ILE A 416 -41.23 2.83 3.13
CA ILE A 416 -40.89 1.66 3.95
C ILE A 416 -41.90 0.57 3.68
N SER A 417 -41.42 -0.59 3.23
CA SER A 417 -42.25 -1.78 2.99
C SER A 417 -41.43 -3.04 3.21
N GLY A 418 -42.04 -4.10 3.74
CA GLY A 418 -41.43 -5.43 3.80
C GLY A 418 -40.16 -5.58 4.65
N GLY A 419 -39.79 -4.59 5.46
CA GLY A 419 -38.51 -4.60 6.18
C GLY A 419 -37.38 -3.87 5.43
N PHE A 420 -37.71 -3.12 4.39
CA PHE A 420 -36.78 -2.36 3.57
C PHE A 420 -37.10 -0.87 3.57
N TYR A 421 -36.08 -0.04 3.38
CA TYR A 421 -36.23 1.28 2.79
C TYR A 421 -36.21 1.12 1.28
N ILE A 422 -37.18 1.72 0.61
CA ILE A 422 -37.29 1.73 -0.84
C ILE A 422 -37.00 3.15 -1.27
N VAL A 423 -35.91 3.36 -2.01
CA VAL A 423 -35.45 4.68 -2.46
C VAL A 423 -35.48 4.72 -3.98
N ASP A 424 -36.18 5.72 -4.52
CA ASP A 424 -36.47 5.88 -5.94
C ASP A 424 -35.79 7.15 -6.50
N ASP A 425 -35.83 7.29 -7.83
CA ASP A 425 -35.26 8.40 -8.61
C ASP A 425 -33.73 8.56 -8.43
N LEU A 426 -32.98 7.44 -8.39
CA LEU A 426 -31.51 7.42 -8.26
C LEU A 426 -30.81 7.25 -9.61
N ASP A 427 -29.89 8.15 -9.97
CA ASP A 427 -29.01 7.99 -11.15
C ASP A 427 -27.81 7.07 -10.81
N HIS A 428 -27.34 7.11 -9.57
CA HIS A 428 -26.31 6.24 -8.99
C HIS A 428 -26.73 5.90 -7.55
N SER A 429 -26.25 4.81 -6.96
CA SER A 429 -26.98 4.27 -5.79
C SER A 429 -26.10 3.85 -4.63
N GLY A 430 -25.39 4.82 -4.05
CA GLY A 430 -24.92 4.69 -2.68
C GLY A 430 -26.02 5.07 -1.69
N VAL A 431 -26.67 4.10 -1.04
CA VAL A 431 -27.68 4.37 0.00
C VAL A 431 -27.33 3.61 1.26
N ARG A 432 -27.34 4.31 2.40
CA ARG A 432 -27.10 3.71 3.71
C ARG A 432 -28.15 4.15 4.71
N GLU A 433 -28.46 3.28 5.65
CA GLU A 433 -29.28 3.63 6.80
C GLU A 433 -28.49 4.54 7.76
N LEU A 434 -29.14 5.59 8.26
CA LEU A 434 -28.57 6.45 9.29
C LEU A 434 -28.84 5.88 10.68
N LEU A 435 -27.87 6.01 11.58
CA LEU A 435 -28.02 5.62 12.98
C LEU A 435 -28.48 6.85 13.79
N GLU A 436 -29.42 6.70 14.72
CA GLU A 436 -29.79 7.82 15.59
C GLU A 436 -28.64 8.18 16.56
N ASP A 437 -28.34 9.46 16.76
CA ASP A 437 -27.21 9.98 17.58
C ASP A 437 -27.16 9.50 19.06
N ASP A 438 -28.25 8.96 19.59
CA ASP A 438 -28.35 8.41 20.96
C ASP A 438 -28.63 6.90 20.95
N TYR A 439 -28.43 6.25 19.80
CA TYR A 439 -28.65 4.83 19.59
C TYR A 439 -27.57 4.01 20.30
N VAL A 440 -27.84 3.70 21.57
CA VAL A 440 -27.45 2.39 22.07
C VAL A 440 -28.23 1.40 21.22
N PRO A 441 -27.58 0.59 20.37
CA PRO A 441 -28.31 -0.34 19.54
C PRO A 441 -29.26 -1.14 20.45
N PRO A 442 -30.58 -1.10 20.21
CA PRO A 442 -31.53 -1.96 20.87
C PRO A 442 -30.96 -3.33 20.60
N ILE A 443 -30.44 -3.92 21.67
CA ILE A 443 -29.81 -5.22 21.64
C ILE A 443 -30.75 -6.09 20.84
N CYS A 444 -30.34 -6.54 19.65
CA CYS A 444 -31.21 -7.37 18.83
C CYS A 444 -31.50 -8.62 19.66
N ILE A 445 -32.74 -8.74 20.14
CA ILE A 445 -33.20 -9.86 20.96
C ILE A 445 -33.75 -10.89 19.98
N PRO A 446 -33.09 -12.04 19.80
CA PRO A 446 -33.59 -13.07 18.89
C PRO A 446 -35.02 -13.50 19.28
N ASP A 447 -35.92 -13.56 18.30
CA ASP A 447 -37.27 -14.11 18.46
C ASP A 447 -37.33 -15.48 17.78
N TRP A 448 -36.94 -16.51 18.54
CA TRP A 448 -36.85 -17.87 18.04
C TRP A 448 -38.23 -18.50 17.83
N SER A 449 -38.54 -18.78 16.58
CA SER A 449 -39.67 -19.62 16.18
C SER A 449 -39.15 -21.00 15.78
N CYS A 450 -39.61 -22.04 16.47
CA CYS A 450 -39.20 -23.41 16.20
C CYS A 450 -40.34 -24.23 15.56
N SER A 451 -39.97 -25.12 14.65
CA SER A 451 -40.88 -26.14 14.12
C SER A 451 -41.37 -27.07 15.24
N SER A 452 -42.43 -27.84 14.98
CA SER A 452 -42.72 -28.98 15.85
C SER A 452 -41.54 -29.97 15.83
N TRP A 453 -41.28 -30.64 16.96
CA TRP A 453 -40.34 -31.75 17.00
C TRP A 453 -40.71 -32.82 15.97
N SER A 454 -39.69 -33.37 15.30
CA SER A 454 -39.82 -34.53 14.44
C SER A 454 -40.18 -35.79 15.23
N ASP A 455 -40.57 -36.84 14.50
CA ASP A 455 -40.81 -38.15 15.10
C ASP A 455 -39.54 -38.69 15.77
N CYS A 456 -39.74 -39.43 16.86
CA CYS A 456 -38.63 -40.04 17.59
C CYS A 456 -38.00 -41.18 16.77
N VAL A 457 -36.80 -40.96 16.22
CA VAL A 457 -36.04 -41.94 15.46
C VAL A 457 -34.76 -42.27 16.19
N SER A 458 -34.52 -43.56 16.48
CA SER A 458 -33.32 -44.03 17.19
C SER A 458 -33.08 -43.39 18.57
N GLY A 459 -34.13 -42.86 19.21
CA GLY A 459 -34.05 -42.24 20.53
C GLY A 459 -33.78 -40.73 20.51
N GLU A 460 -33.73 -40.11 19.33
CA GLU A 460 -33.56 -38.67 19.14
C GLU A 460 -34.71 -38.11 18.32
N LYS A 461 -35.08 -36.86 18.62
CA LYS A 461 -35.98 -36.03 17.82
C LYS A 461 -35.29 -34.70 17.56
N THR A 462 -35.63 -34.09 16.44
CA THR A 462 -35.02 -32.85 15.96
C THR A 462 -36.10 -31.78 15.71
N GLN A 463 -35.75 -30.51 15.85
CA GLN A 463 -36.57 -29.38 15.41
C GLN A 463 -35.65 -28.34 14.76
N THR A 464 -36.22 -27.47 13.94
CA THR A 464 -35.48 -26.35 13.33
C THR A 464 -35.97 -25.06 13.96
N CYS A 465 -35.06 -24.21 14.42
CA CYS A 465 -35.37 -22.91 15.01
C CYS A 465 -34.80 -21.79 14.14
N THR A 466 -35.66 -20.87 13.72
CA THR A 466 -35.31 -19.67 12.95
C THR A 466 -35.54 -18.44 13.81
N ASP A 467 -34.58 -17.52 13.78
CA ASP A 467 -34.74 -16.21 14.42
C ASP A 467 -35.55 -15.31 13.48
N LEU A 468 -36.75 -14.93 13.89
CA LEU A 468 -37.63 -14.08 13.09
C LEU A 468 -37.12 -12.63 12.99
N ASN A 469 -36.18 -12.23 13.85
CA ASN A 469 -35.58 -10.90 13.86
C ASN A 469 -34.18 -10.88 13.21
N TYR A 470 -33.70 -12.00 12.68
CA TYR A 470 -32.42 -12.09 11.95
C TYR A 470 -31.22 -11.49 12.70
N CYS A 471 -31.18 -11.60 14.03
CA CYS A 471 -30.19 -10.95 14.88
C CYS A 471 -28.76 -11.52 14.80
N GLY A 472 -28.54 -12.60 14.05
CA GLY A 472 -27.22 -13.22 13.82
C GLY A 472 -26.53 -13.85 15.05
N ASN A 473 -27.09 -13.70 16.26
CA ASN A 473 -26.49 -14.23 17.49
C ASN A 473 -27.27 -15.45 18.03
N LEU A 474 -26.56 -16.41 18.63
CA LEU A 474 -27.14 -17.67 19.15
C LEU A 474 -27.69 -17.55 20.58
N THR A 475 -27.84 -16.33 21.10
CA THR A 475 -28.29 -16.13 22.48
C THR A 475 -29.74 -16.57 22.63
N GLY A 476 -30.00 -17.46 23.58
CA GLY A 476 -31.35 -17.97 23.82
C GLY A 476 -31.89 -18.92 22.75
N LYS A 477 -31.07 -19.35 21.78
CA LYS A 477 -31.48 -20.35 20.78
C LYS A 477 -31.93 -21.64 21.49
N PRO A 478 -33.16 -22.12 21.26
CA PRO A 478 -33.60 -23.42 21.80
C PRO A 478 -32.79 -24.58 21.20
N ASP A 479 -32.60 -25.64 21.98
CA ASP A 479 -31.93 -26.86 21.49
C ASP A 479 -32.71 -27.46 20.30
N GLU A 480 -31.99 -27.81 19.24
CA GLU A 480 -32.55 -28.41 18.03
C GLU A 480 -32.55 -29.95 18.08
N THR A 481 -31.99 -30.53 19.14
CA THR A 481 -31.93 -31.97 19.38
C THR A 481 -32.34 -32.28 20.82
N ASP A 482 -33.25 -33.23 21.00
CA ASP A 482 -33.64 -33.70 22.33
C ASP A 482 -33.81 -35.23 22.30
N THR A 483 -33.58 -35.85 23.46
CA THR A 483 -33.73 -37.29 23.62
C THR A 483 -35.20 -37.64 23.80
N CYS A 484 -35.65 -38.69 23.13
CA CYS A 484 -37.03 -39.15 23.24
C CYS A 484 -37.06 -40.65 23.55
N VAL A 485 -38.06 -41.05 24.31
CA VAL A 485 -38.31 -42.46 24.59
C VAL A 485 -39.32 -42.94 23.56
N VAL A 486 -38.89 -43.78 22.62
CA VAL A 486 -39.80 -44.47 21.71
C VAL A 486 -40.76 -45.32 22.55
N PRO A 487 -42.07 -45.01 22.61
CA PRO A 487 -42.98 -45.74 23.48
C PRO A 487 -43.19 -47.16 22.94
N GLY A 488 -42.56 -48.14 23.58
CA GLY A 488 -42.91 -49.55 23.47
C GLY A 488 -42.54 -50.25 22.16
N CYS A 489 -41.30 -50.13 21.69
CA CYS A 489 -40.80 -51.08 20.69
C CYS A 489 -40.61 -52.45 21.36
N VAL A 490 -41.58 -53.35 21.15
CA VAL A 490 -41.49 -54.75 21.60
C VAL A 490 -40.77 -55.53 20.49
N PRO A 491 -39.56 -56.06 20.74
CA PRO A 491 -38.79 -56.75 19.70
C PRO A 491 -39.52 -58.04 19.29
N ASP A 492 -39.68 -58.22 17.97
CA ASP A 492 -40.28 -59.43 17.38
C ASP A 492 -39.15 -60.27 16.77
N TRP A 493 -38.66 -61.23 17.57
CA TRP A 493 -37.50 -62.02 17.22
C TRP A 493 -37.85 -63.18 16.30
N SER A 494 -37.36 -63.10 15.06
CA SER A 494 -37.32 -64.24 14.14
C SER A 494 -35.93 -64.89 14.17
N CYS A 495 -35.89 -66.19 14.47
CA CYS A 495 -34.65 -66.96 14.50
C CYS A 495 -34.65 -68.02 13.40
N GLY A 496 -33.53 -68.15 12.70
CA GLY A 496 -33.30 -69.26 11.79
C GLY A 496 -33.15 -70.61 12.50
N ASP A 497 -33.09 -71.68 11.72
CA ASP A 497 -32.81 -73.02 12.22
C ASP A 497 -31.43 -73.08 12.89
N TRP A 498 -31.27 -74.06 13.77
CA TRP A 498 -29.95 -74.37 14.34
C TRP A 498 -29.03 -74.91 13.26
N GLY A 499 -27.83 -74.35 13.16
CA GLY A 499 -26.76 -74.88 12.32
C GLY A 499 -26.29 -76.26 12.78
N ASP A 500 -25.41 -76.86 11.98
CA ASP A 500 -24.79 -78.14 12.29
C ASP A 500 -23.95 -78.07 13.57
N CYS A 501 -23.82 -79.20 14.24
CA CYS A 501 -22.99 -79.32 15.43
C CYS A 501 -21.51 -79.21 15.06
N SER A 502 -20.82 -78.18 15.55
CA SER A 502 -19.39 -77.99 15.35
C SER A 502 -18.74 -77.61 16.68
N GLY A 503 -17.74 -78.37 17.12
CA GLY A 503 -17.07 -78.11 18.40
C GLY A 503 -17.90 -78.44 19.66
N GLY A 504 -19.01 -79.18 19.53
CA GLY A 504 -19.88 -79.54 20.66
C GLY A 504 -21.05 -78.59 20.89
N GLU A 505 -21.11 -77.49 20.14
CA GLU A 505 -22.21 -76.53 20.15
C GLU A 505 -22.83 -76.40 18.76
N LYS A 506 -24.09 -75.97 18.71
CA LYS A 506 -24.76 -75.49 17.50
C LYS A 506 -25.22 -74.06 17.71
N THR A 507 -25.15 -73.25 16.65
CA THR A 507 -25.50 -71.82 16.69
C THR A 507 -26.68 -71.50 15.77
N ARG A 508 -27.41 -70.43 16.05
CA ARG A 508 -28.45 -69.87 15.16
C ARG A 508 -28.44 -68.35 15.17
N THR A 509 -28.90 -67.74 14.09
CA THR A 509 -29.02 -66.28 13.98
C THR A 509 -30.45 -65.84 14.28
N CYS A 510 -30.61 -64.83 15.14
CA CYS A 510 -31.89 -64.19 15.42
C CYS A 510 -31.83 -62.71 15.03
N SER A 511 -32.82 -62.25 14.29
CA SER A 511 -33.01 -60.86 13.87
C SER A 511 -34.33 -60.31 14.44
N ASP A 512 -34.29 -59.09 14.95
CA ASP A 512 -35.47 -58.37 15.40
C ASP A 512 -36.16 -57.73 14.19
N LEU A 513 -37.36 -58.19 13.87
CA LEU A 513 -38.12 -57.69 12.72
C LEU A 513 -38.60 -56.25 12.91
N ASN A 514 -38.66 -55.77 14.16
CA ASN A 514 -39.09 -54.42 14.48
C ASN A 514 -37.92 -53.44 14.68
N ASN A 515 -36.67 -53.90 14.50
CA ASN A 515 -35.45 -53.08 14.65
C ASN A 515 -35.41 -52.25 15.95
N CYS A 516 -35.90 -52.80 17.07
CA CYS A 516 -36.00 -52.10 18.34
C CYS A 516 -34.66 -51.82 19.03
N GLY A 517 -33.57 -52.46 18.59
CA GLY A 517 -32.22 -52.22 19.12
C GLY A 517 -31.97 -52.74 20.55
N THR A 518 -32.93 -53.42 21.17
CA THR A 518 -32.82 -53.97 22.53
C THR A 518 -32.42 -55.45 22.50
N ALA A 519 -31.62 -55.93 23.46
CA ALA A 519 -31.35 -57.36 23.64
C ALA A 519 -32.40 -58.09 24.50
N SER A 520 -33.39 -57.36 25.01
CA SER A 520 -34.43 -57.91 25.88
C SER A 520 -35.32 -58.88 25.11
N GLY A 521 -35.57 -60.06 25.69
CA GLY A 521 -36.37 -61.11 25.05
C GLY A 521 -35.68 -61.86 23.90
N LYS A 522 -34.40 -61.56 23.58
CA LYS A 522 -33.67 -62.23 22.50
C LYS A 522 -33.53 -63.74 22.76
N PRO A 523 -33.99 -64.63 21.86
CA PRO A 523 -33.84 -66.07 22.04
C PRO A 523 -32.36 -66.51 22.05
N VAL A 524 -32.05 -67.55 22.82
CA VAL A 524 -30.68 -68.10 22.93
C VAL A 524 -30.17 -68.55 21.55
N GLN A 525 -28.92 -68.18 21.24
CA GLN A 525 -28.28 -68.40 19.94
C GLN A 525 -27.24 -69.52 19.94
N THR A 526 -26.93 -70.12 21.09
CA THR A 526 -25.99 -71.24 21.23
C THR A 526 -26.61 -72.34 22.10
N LYS A 527 -26.53 -73.60 21.67
CA LYS A 527 -26.93 -74.76 22.49
C LYS A 527 -25.93 -75.89 22.30
N ASP A 528 -25.63 -76.62 23.38
CA ASP A 528 -24.82 -77.84 23.33
C ASP A 528 -25.48 -78.95 22.49
N CYS A 529 -24.65 -79.74 21.83
CA CYS A 529 -25.09 -80.91 21.09
C CYS A 529 -25.31 -82.10 22.04
N GLU A 530 -26.53 -82.64 22.05
CA GLU A 530 -26.88 -83.84 22.80
C GLU A 530 -26.27 -85.07 22.09
N GLY A 531 -24.98 -85.34 22.32
CA GLY A 531 -24.30 -86.47 21.70
C GLY A 531 -22.77 -86.44 21.77
N SER A 532 -22.18 -86.35 22.97
CA SER A 532 -20.73 -86.54 23.15
C SER A 532 -20.42 -87.29 24.45
N SER A 533 -20.43 -88.62 24.33
CA SER A 533 -19.60 -89.62 25.02
C SER A 533 -19.22 -89.41 26.49
N VAL A 534 -20.10 -89.89 27.37
CA VAL A 534 -19.88 -90.10 28.83
C VAL A 534 -18.76 -91.13 29.16
N TRP A 535 -18.06 -91.68 28.16
CA TRP A 535 -17.01 -92.69 28.32
C TRP A 535 -15.62 -92.12 28.67
N PHE A 536 -15.34 -90.84 28.38
CA PHE A 536 -14.04 -90.23 28.70
C PHE A 536 -13.84 -89.98 30.21
N ILE A 537 -14.90 -89.71 30.96
CA ILE A 537 -14.83 -89.43 32.40
C ILE A 537 -14.55 -90.72 33.20
N ALA A 538 -15.06 -91.87 32.75
CA ALA A 538 -14.82 -93.17 33.40
C ALA A 538 -13.33 -93.61 33.33
N GLY A 539 -12.63 -93.28 32.23
CA GLY A 539 -11.21 -93.59 32.05
C GLY A 539 -10.28 -92.78 32.96
N ILE A 540 -10.59 -91.50 33.18
CA ILE A 540 -9.79 -90.60 34.04
C ILE A 540 -9.94 -90.98 35.52
N ILE A 541 -11.15 -91.37 35.95
CA ILE A 541 -11.40 -91.80 37.33
C ILE A 541 -10.67 -93.12 37.64
N ALA A 542 -10.63 -94.07 36.70
CA ALA A 542 -9.89 -95.32 36.87
C ALA A 542 -8.36 -95.10 36.96
N ALA A 543 -7.81 -94.21 36.14
CA ALA A 543 -6.39 -93.87 36.19
C ALA A 543 -6.00 -93.12 37.48
N ALA A 544 -6.84 -92.19 37.95
CA ALA A 544 -6.62 -91.47 39.20
C ALA A 544 -6.64 -92.39 40.42
N ILE A 545 -7.55 -93.37 40.47
CA ILE A 545 -7.61 -94.38 41.55
C ILE A 545 -6.37 -95.27 41.53
N PHE A 546 -5.88 -95.67 40.34
CA PHE A 546 -4.66 -96.47 40.22
C PHE A 546 -3.42 -95.69 40.68
N ILE A 547 -3.28 -94.42 40.28
CA ILE A 547 -2.17 -93.55 40.69
C ILE A 547 -2.21 -93.30 42.19
N LEU A 548 -3.38 -93.01 42.78
CA LEU A 548 -3.51 -92.84 44.24
C LEU A 548 -3.18 -94.12 45.00
N GLY A 549 -3.52 -95.30 44.46
CA GLY A 549 -3.11 -96.59 45.02
C GLY A 549 -1.60 -96.79 45.00
N VAL A 550 -0.93 -96.44 43.90
CA VAL A 550 0.53 -96.51 43.77
C VAL A 550 1.22 -95.49 44.70
N VAL A 551 0.71 -94.27 44.80
CA VAL A 551 1.24 -93.24 45.70
C VAL A 551 1.06 -93.63 47.16
N ALA A 552 -0.10 -94.19 47.55
CA ALA A 552 -0.30 -94.69 48.91
C ALA A 552 0.61 -95.88 49.24
N LEU A 553 0.88 -96.77 48.28
CA LEU A 553 1.85 -97.85 48.42
C LEU A 553 3.28 -97.32 48.57
N LEU A 554 3.67 -96.31 47.77
CA LEU A 554 4.98 -95.66 47.84
C LEU A 554 5.16 -94.87 49.14
N VAL A 555 4.14 -94.15 49.62
CA VAL A 555 4.17 -93.45 50.92
C VAL A 555 4.28 -94.45 52.07
N LYS A 556 3.59 -95.60 52.00
CA LYS A 556 3.71 -96.67 53.00
C LYS A 556 5.07 -97.37 52.97
N LEU A 557 5.76 -97.40 51.82
CA LEU A 557 7.12 -97.92 51.68
C LEU A 557 8.21 -96.91 52.06
N LEU A 558 7.91 -95.60 52.02
CA LEU A 558 8.83 -94.51 52.38
C LEU A 558 8.67 -94.01 53.82
N TRP A 559 7.67 -94.49 54.57
CA TRP A 559 7.42 -94.11 55.97
C TRP A 559 7.82 -95.22 56.96
N LYS A 560 9.05 -95.74 56.82
CA LYS A 560 9.69 -96.53 57.88
C LYS A 560 11.02 -95.87 58.27
N GLU A 561 11.05 -95.39 59.51
CA GLU A 561 12.20 -94.82 60.26
C GLU A 561 12.67 -93.44 59.71
N ASP A 562 12.95 -92.40 60.49
CA ASP A 562 13.40 -92.29 61.88
C ASP A 562 13.20 -90.83 62.38
N GLU A 563 13.22 -90.64 63.69
CA GLU A 563 12.98 -89.43 64.46
C GLU A 563 14.07 -88.34 64.33
N ARG A 564 13.71 -87.04 64.40
CA ARG A 564 14.25 -85.99 65.33
C ARG A 564 13.91 -84.51 64.98
N PRO A 565 14.03 -83.56 65.94
CA PRO A 565 13.29 -82.28 65.96
C PRO A 565 14.11 -80.97 65.81
N SER A 566 13.40 -79.84 65.63
CA SER A 566 13.58 -78.50 66.24
C SER A 566 14.00 -77.27 65.39
N ARG A 567 13.33 -76.12 65.71
CA ARG A 567 13.78 -74.69 65.72
C ARG A 567 13.94 -73.94 64.37
N VAL A 568 13.80 -72.60 64.18
CA VAL A 568 13.33 -71.39 64.90
C VAL A 568 13.46 -70.17 63.93
N GLN A 569 12.63 -69.09 64.11
CA GLN A 569 12.83 -67.65 63.73
C GLN A 569 12.79 -67.19 62.26
N GLN A 570 12.50 -65.93 61.87
CA GLN A 570 11.97 -64.68 62.48
C GLN A 570 11.60 -63.70 61.33
N GLN A 571 10.65 -62.79 61.56
CA GLN A 571 10.27 -61.66 60.67
C GLN A 571 11.26 -60.49 60.69
N VAL A 572 11.42 -59.77 59.57
CA VAL A 572 11.86 -58.36 59.52
C VAL A 572 11.12 -57.59 58.41
N VAL A 573 10.66 -56.38 58.74
CA VAL A 573 9.92 -55.39 57.92
C VAL A 573 10.71 -54.08 57.89
N ARG A 574 10.58 -53.27 56.79
CA ARG A 574 10.68 -51.79 56.61
C ARG A 574 11.56 -51.31 55.42
N PRO A 575 11.50 -50.04 54.93
CA PRO A 575 10.57 -49.57 53.88
C PRO A 575 11.22 -48.62 52.81
N GLN A 576 10.35 -47.96 52.03
CA GLN A 576 10.52 -47.16 50.80
C GLN A 576 11.22 -45.78 50.89
N VAL A 577 11.77 -45.32 49.75
CA VAL A 577 12.36 -43.97 49.50
C VAL A 577 11.90 -43.37 48.14
N ARG A 578 11.42 -42.12 48.20
CA ARG A 578 11.36 -40.97 47.25
C ARG A 578 11.65 -41.13 45.74
N ARG A 579 10.89 -40.37 44.91
CA ARG A 579 11.36 -39.20 44.09
C ARG A 579 10.20 -38.46 43.38
N GLN A 580 10.41 -37.16 43.13
CA GLN A 580 9.66 -36.13 42.37
C GLN A 580 10.62 -35.63 41.23
N PRO A 581 10.36 -34.58 40.40
CA PRO A 581 9.15 -34.00 39.75
C PRO A 581 9.36 -33.56 38.26
N GLN A 582 8.34 -32.93 37.60
CA GLN A 582 8.37 -31.63 36.85
C GLN A 582 7.57 -31.54 35.52
N GLY A 583 6.97 -30.34 35.29
CA GLY A 583 6.49 -29.76 34.01
C GLY A 583 4.95 -29.63 33.91
N PHE A 584 4.28 -28.56 33.46
CA PHE A 584 4.66 -27.39 32.64
C PHE A 584 3.55 -26.28 32.68
N TYR A 585 3.98 -25.01 32.65
CA TYR A 585 3.40 -23.74 32.11
C TYR A 585 2.04 -23.12 32.53
N ARG A 586 2.09 -21.78 32.68
CA ARG A 586 1.02 -20.81 33.06
C ARG A 586 1.07 -19.63 32.07
N LYS A 587 -0.09 -19.12 31.61
CA LYS A 587 -0.23 -17.86 30.83
C LYS A 587 -0.59 -16.68 31.75
N THR A 588 -0.13 -15.51 31.35
CA THR A 588 -0.20 -14.18 31.99
C THR A 588 -1.46 -13.39 31.60
N HIS A 589 -1.96 -12.58 32.52
CA HIS A 589 -2.86 -11.43 32.27
C HIS A 589 -2.12 -10.13 32.65
N TYR A 590 -2.34 -9.06 31.90
CA TYR A 590 -2.04 -7.68 32.30
C TYR A 590 -3.29 -6.82 32.11
N LEU A 591 -3.46 -5.88 33.05
CA LEU A 591 -4.40 -4.76 33.04
C LEU A 591 -3.94 -3.68 32.04
N MET A 592 -4.88 -3.15 31.27
CA MET A 592 -5.38 -1.77 31.42
C MET A 592 -6.84 -1.74 31.00
#